data_AF-A0A7X1G1B4-F1
#
_entry.id   AF-A0A7X1G1B4-F1
#
_cell.length_a   1.000
_cell.length_b   1.000
_cell.length_c   1.000
_cell.angle_alpha   90.00
_cell.angle_beta   90.00
_cell.angle_gamma   90.00
#
_symmetry.space_group_name_H-M   'P 1'
#
loop_
_entity.id
_entity.type
_entity.pdbx_description
1 polymer ?
#
loop_
_entity_poly.entity_id
_entity_poly.type
_entity_poly.pdbx_seq_one_letter_code
_entity_poly.pdbx_strand_id
1 'polypeptide(L)'
;MKALTQCWFTRVHMPEARPYKEDDGTLTSYCRHCERPILSWDRHRWFLADGFNITRLAETVSGRFVVLLDSIDETIVGRWSIAHIEDPAEIEAFKAAIIEQHGVGQPGTSLELYDSGDLRAARTQAKRAAARRAPSGATRLSASF
;
A
#
# COMPACT_ATOMS: atom_id res chain seq x y z
N MET A 1 25.53 -21.12 -3.39
CA MET A 1 24.12 -20.69 -3.48
C MET A 1 23.25 -21.84 -2.98
N LYS A 2 22.51 -21.67 -1.87
CA LYS A 2 21.60 -22.71 -1.37
C LYS A 2 20.27 -22.58 -2.13
N ALA A 3 20.05 -23.44 -3.12
CA ALA A 3 18.76 -23.53 -3.82
C ALA A 3 17.73 -24.27 -2.94
N LEU A 4 16.44 -23.92 -3.06
CA LEU A 4 15.31 -24.64 -2.45
C LEU A 4 15.28 -24.66 -0.90
N THR A 5 15.76 -23.61 -0.25
CA THR A 5 15.63 -23.45 1.21
C THR A 5 14.17 -23.22 1.63
N GLN A 6 13.78 -23.59 2.85
CA GLN A 6 12.38 -23.48 3.34
C GLN A 6 11.72 -22.12 3.06
N CYS A 7 12.46 -21.00 3.20
CA CYS A 7 11.94 -19.66 2.94
C CYS A 7 11.53 -19.42 1.47
N TRP A 8 12.03 -20.22 0.52
CA TRP A 8 11.62 -20.17 -0.88
C TRP A 8 10.19 -20.70 -1.06
N PHE A 9 9.85 -21.80 -0.38
CA PHE A 9 8.51 -22.40 -0.43
C PHE A 9 7.48 -21.57 0.34
N THR A 10 7.84 -21.09 1.53
CA THR A 10 6.91 -20.31 2.38
C THR A 10 6.82 -18.85 1.96
N ARG A 11 7.79 -18.35 1.17
CA ARG A 11 8.02 -16.92 0.92
C ARG A 11 8.19 -16.09 2.20
N VAL A 12 8.59 -16.74 3.30
CA VAL A 12 8.77 -16.11 4.61
C VAL A 12 10.20 -16.32 5.06
N HIS A 13 10.92 -15.21 5.26
CA HIS A 13 12.21 -15.21 5.91
C HIS A 13 12.06 -15.16 7.42
N MET A 14 12.94 -15.87 8.12
CA MET A 14 12.99 -15.91 9.58
C MET A 14 14.39 -15.49 10.04
N PRO A 15 14.50 -14.51 10.95
CA PRO A 15 15.78 -14.03 11.44
C PRO A 15 16.48 -15.10 12.27
N GLU A 16 17.81 -15.04 12.27
CA GLU A 16 18.64 -15.66 13.29
C GLU A 16 18.42 -14.94 14.63
N ALA A 17 18.70 -15.62 15.75
CA ALA A 17 18.45 -15.08 17.08
C ALA A 17 19.12 -13.70 17.29
N ARG A 18 18.42 -12.80 18.00
CA ARG A 18 18.82 -11.41 18.30
C ARG A 18 19.13 -10.56 17.06
N PRO A 19 18.11 -9.95 16.44
CA PRO A 19 18.35 -8.98 15.38
C PRO A 19 19.05 -7.72 15.90
N TYR A 20 19.93 -7.16 15.08
CA TYR A 20 20.59 -5.87 15.34
C TYR A 20 19.62 -4.73 15.03
N LYS A 21 19.68 -3.64 15.79
CA LYS A 21 18.86 -2.45 15.57
C LYS A 21 19.74 -1.34 15.04
N GLU A 22 19.44 -0.90 13.83
CA GLU A 22 20.07 0.24 13.17
C GLU A 22 19.56 1.58 13.74
N ASP A 23 20.28 2.65 13.45
CA ASP A 23 19.98 4.01 13.95
C ASP A 23 18.63 4.56 13.45
N ASP A 24 18.21 4.15 12.25
CA ASP A 24 16.91 4.51 11.65
C ASP A 24 15.73 3.70 12.25
N GLY A 25 16.02 2.81 13.20
CA GLY A 25 15.05 1.92 13.82
C GLY A 25 14.77 0.62 13.06
N THR A 26 15.39 0.43 11.88
CA THR A 26 15.35 -0.83 11.13
C THR A 26 16.06 -1.92 11.92
N LEU A 27 15.56 -3.16 11.81
CA LEU A 27 16.16 -4.33 12.41
C LEU A 27 16.81 -5.17 11.33
N THR A 28 18.07 -5.54 11.48
CA THR A 28 18.83 -6.35 10.53
C THR A 28 19.21 -7.70 11.14
N SER A 29 19.23 -8.74 10.32
CA SER A 29 19.60 -10.11 10.71
C SER A 29 19.97 -10.93 9.47
N TYR A 30 20.31 -12.21 9.66
CA TYR A 30 20.46 -13.19 8.59
C TYR A 30 19.30 -14.17 8.63
N CYS A 31 18.84 -14.64 7.47
CA CYS A 31 17.79 -15.64 7.44
C CYS A 31 18.32 -17.02 7.83
N ARG A 32 17.73 -17.66 8.85
CA ARG A 32 18.14 -19.01 9.28
C ARG A 32 18.00 -20.13 8.24
N HIS A 33 17.30 -19.88 7.12
CA HIS A 33 17.06 -20.86 6.07
C HIS A 33 17.99 -20.68 4.87
N CYS A 34 18.12 -19.44 4.37
CA CYS A 34 18.92 -19.14 3.19
C CYS A 34 20.21 -18.36 3.48
N GLU A 35 20.43 -17.97 4.75
CA GLU A 35 21.60 -17.23 5.23
C GLU A 35 21.83 -15.90 4.51
N ARG A 36 20.79 -15.38 3.85
CA ARG A 36 20.84 -14.05 3.22
C ARG A 36 20.54 -12.96 4.25
N PRO A 37 21.13 -11.77 4.10
CA PRO A 37 20.78 -10.61 4.88
C PRO A 37 19.29 -10.28 4.76
N ILE A 38 18.65 -10.02 5.88
CA ILE A 38 17.24 -9.63 5.96
C ILE A 38 17.05 -8.45 6.90
N LEU A 39 15.95 -7.73 6.69
CA LEU A 39 15.57 -6.57 7.48
C LEU A 39 14.09 -6.57 7.83
N SER A 40 13.73 -5.82 8.87
CA SER A 40 12.37 -5.65 9.36
C SER A 40 12.19 -4.27 9.99
N TRP A 41 11.01 -3.68 9.87
CA TRP A 41 10.64 -2.43 10.57
C TRP A 41 9.68 -2.68 11.74
N ASP A 42 9.04 -3.85 11.81
CA ASP A 42 7.96 -4.16 12.76
C ASP A 42 8.20 -5.45 13.57
N ARG A 43 9.31 -6.16 13.35
CA ARG A 43 9.64 -7.50 13.90
C ARG A 43 8.75 -8.64 13.43
N HIS A 44 7.62 -8.35 12.81
CA HIS A 44 6.64 -9.34 12.38
C HIS A 44 6.92 -9.87 10.98
N ARG A 45 7.44 -9.00 10.10
CA ARG A 45 7.78 -9.37 8.71
C ARG A 45 9.23 -9.07 8.40
N TRP A 46 9.88 -10.02 7.76
CA TRP A 46 11.28 -9.95 7.39
C TRP A 46 11.44 -10.06 5.88
N PHE A 47 12.28 -9.20 5.33
CA PHE A 47 12.47 -9.02 3.89
C PHE A 47 13.95 -9.11 3.56
N LEU A 48 14.28 -9.52 2.34
CA LEU A 48 15.66 -9.50 1.86
C LEU A 48 16.21 -8.08 1.87
N ALA A 49 17.40 -7.88 2.44
CA ALA A 49 18.01 -6.56 2.55
C ALA A 49 18.51 -6.02 1.20
N ASP A 50 18.83 -6.92 0.28
CA ASP A 50 19.25 -6.63 -1.11
C ASP A 50 18.07 -6.62 -2.09
N GLY A 51 16.82 -6.57 -1.59
CA GLY A 51 15.60 -6.62 -2.39
C GLY A 51 14.82 -5.32 -2.41
N PHE A 52 14.02 -5.14 -3.45
CA PHE A 52 13.05 -4.06 -3.52
C PHE A 52 11.82 -4.38 -2.66
N ASN A 53 11.61 -3.63 -1.58
CA ASN A 53 10.48 -3.86 -0.70
C ASN A 53 9.26 -3.04 -1.13
N ILE A 54 8.36 -3.67 -1.89
CA ILE A 54 7.12 -3.05 -2.38
C ILE A 54 6.21 -2.61 -1.23
N THR A 55 6.17 -3.37 -0.13
CA THR A 55 5.34 -3.00 1.05
C THR A 55 5.85 -1.73 1.70
N ARG A 56 7.17 -1.64 1.92
CA ARG A 56 7.80 -0.43 2.45
C ARG A 56 7.66 0.73 1.49
N LEU A 57 7.85 0.49 0.19
CA LEU A 57 7.63 1.50 -0.83
C LEU A 57 6.17 2.01 -0.80
N ALA A 58 5.19 1.13 -0.64
CA ALA A 58 3.79 1.55 -0.54
C ALA A 58 3.53 2.41 0.72
N GLU A 59 4.28 2.19 1.80
CA GLU A 59 4.23 3.03 3.00
C GLU A 59 4.94 4.38 2.83
N THR A 60 6.06 4.41 2.10
CA THR A 60 6.89 5.62 1.91
C THR A 60 6.45 6.47 0.72
N VAL A 61 5.89 5.86 -0.33
CA VAL A 61 5.16 6.53 -1.42
C VAL A 61 3.76 6.84 -0.90
N SER A 62 3.71 7.64 0.16
CA SER A 62 2.50 8.26 0.66
C SER A 62 2.26 9.55 -0.10
N GLY A 63 1.10 9.71 -0.72
CA GLY A 63 0.77 10.93 -1.43
C GLY A 63 -0.56 10.83 -2.16
N ARG A 64 -1.23 11.97 -2.35
CA ARG A 64 -2.40 12.06 -3.21
C ARG A 64 -1.94 11.95 -4.67
N PHE A 65 -2.61 11.12 -5.43
CA PHE A 65 -2.41 10.95 -6.87
C PHE A 65 -3.74 11.00 -7.61
N VAL A 66 -3.65 11.39 -8.88
CA VAL A 66 -4.72 11.27 -9.88
C VAL A 66 -4.30 10.19 -10.87
N VAL A 67 -5.24 9.31 -11.22
CA VAL A 67 -5.05 8.18 -12.13
C VAL A 67 -6.04 8.29 -13.27
N LEU A 68 -5.53 8.19 -14.49
CA LEU A 68 -6.33 7.99 -15.69
C LEU A 68 -6.32 6.50 -16.02
N LEU A 69 -7.50 5.89 -16.07
CA LEU A 69 -7.70 4.47 -16.30
C LEU A 69 -8.51 4.28 -17.58
N ASP A 70 -8.14 3.30 -18.39
CA ASP A 70 -9.03 2.75 -19.41
C ASP A 70 -9.86 1.63 -18.79
N SER A 71 -11.17 1.80 -18.72
CA SER A 71 -12.05 0.84 -18.07
C SER A 71 -12.35 -0.41 -18.91
N ILE A 72 -12.12 -0.36 -20.22
CA ILE A 72 -12.26 -1.55 -21.09
C ILE A 72 -11.03 -2.45 -20.94
N ASP A 73 -9.84 -1.85 -21.01
CA ASP A 73 -8.57 -2.57 -20.94
C ASP A 73 -8.05 -2.77 -19.49
N GLU A 74 -8.80 -2.28 -18.50
CA GLU A 74 -8.45 -2.27 -17.07
C GLU A 74 -7.02 -1.76 -16.80
N THR A 75 -6.55 -0.81 -17.62
CA THR A 75 -5.15 -0.40 -17.67
C THR A 75 -4.97 1.05 -17.24
N ILE A 76 -3.90 1.33 -16.48
CA ILE A 76 -3.54 2.69 -16.11
C ILE A 76 -2.85 3.36 -17.30
N VAL A 77 -3.48 4.38 -17.86
CA VAL A 77 -2.96 5.19 -18.97
C VAL A 77 -2.03 6.28 -18.45
N GLY A 78 -2.33 6.84 -17.28
CA GLY A 78 -1.55 7.91 -16.67
C GLY A 78 -1.68 7.94 -15.16
N ARG A 79 -0.61 8.35 -14.48
CA ARG A 79 -0.60 8.55 -13.03
C ARG A 79 0.25 9.76 -12.67
N TRP A 80 -0.37 10.72 -11.99
CA TRP A 80 0.29 11.96 -11.56
C TRP A 80 0.28 12.06 -10.04
N SER A 81 1.44 12.36 -9.46
CA SER A 81 1.54 12.71 -8.04
C SER A 81 1.10 14.16 -7.86
N ILE A 82 0.07 14.37 -7.05
CA ILE A 82 -0.44 15.71 -6.69
C ILE A 82 -0.28 15.99 -5.19
N ALA A 83 0.61 15.25 -4.51
CA ALA A 83 0.85 15.41 -3.08
C ALA A 83 1.41 16.80 -2.71
N HIS A 84 1.95 17.53 -3.69
CA HIS A 84 2.48 18.89 -3.54
C HIS A 84 1.43 19.98 -3.77
N ILE A 85 0.24 19.62 -4.26
CA ILE A 85 -0.87 20.56 -4.49
C ILE A 85 -1.78 20.51 -3.28
N GLU A 86 -1.82 21.60 -2.51
CA GLU A 86 -2.64 21.68 -1.29
C GLU A 86 -4.00 22.32 -1.54
N ASP A 87 -4.08 23.26 -2.49
CA ASP A 87 -5.31 23.99 -2.81
C ASP A 87 -6.30 23.09 -3.58
N PRO A 88 -7.51 22.84 -3.03
CA PRO A 88 -8.54 22.09 -3.74
C PRO A 88 -8.91 22.68 -5.10
N ALA A 89 -8.88 24.01 -5.26
CA ALA A 89 -9.22 24.64 -6.54
C ALA A 89 -8.18 24.33 -7.62
N GLU A 90 -6.89 24.34 -7.26
CA GLU A 90 -5.80 23.97 -8.15
C GLU A 90 -5.86 22.48 -8.53
N ILE A 91 -6.27 21.61 -7.60
CA ILE A 91 -6.48 20.19 -7.88
C ILE A 91 -7.62 19.99 -8.90
N GLU A 92 -8.75 20.68 -8.74
CA GLU A 92 -9.86 20.59 -9.69
C GLU A 92 -9.50 21.16 -11.06
N ALA A 93 -8.75 22.27 -11.11
CA ALA A 93 -8.22 22.81 -12.36
C ALA A 93 -7.28 21.82 -13.06
N PHE A 94 -6.41 21.15 -12.30
CA PHE A 94 -5.51 20.12 -12.82
C PHE A 94 -6.29 18.91 -13.37
N LYS A 95 -7.34 18.45 -12.68
CA LYS A 95 -8.24 17.40 -13.19
C LYS A 95 -8.93 17.82 -14.49
N ALA A 96 -9.45 19.04 -14.55
CA ALA A 96 -10.11 19.56 -15.74
C ALA A 96 -9.17 19.59 -16.95
N ALA A 97 -7.91 20.00 -16.75
CA ALA A 97 -6.90 19.97 -17.81
C ALA A 97 -6.62 18.55 -18.33
N ILE A 98 -6.55 17.55 -17.44
CA ILE A 98 -6.40 16.14 -17.85
C ILE A 98 -7.63 15.65 -18.62
N ILE A 99 -8.84 15.98 -18.15
CA ILE A 99 -10.10 15.62 -18.81
C ILE A 99 -10.14 16.16 -20.23
N GLU A 100 -9.80 17.44 -20.40
CA GLU A 100 -9.76 18.10 -21.71
C GLU A 100 -8.68 17.49 -22.62
N GLN A 101 -7.47 17.33 -22.11
CA GLN A 101 -6.33 16.80 -22.87
C GLN A 101 -6.58 15.37 -23.38
N HIS A 102 -7.23 14.53 -22.58
CA HIS A 102 -7.43 13.11 -22.87
C HIS A 102 -8.84 12.77 -23.36
N GLY A 103 -9.75 13.74 -23.44
CA GLY A 103 -11.12 13.52 -23.89
C GLY A 103 -11.95 12.63 -22.95
N VAL A 104 -11.66 12.66 -21.65
CA VAL A 104 -12.37 11.84 -20.65
C VAL A 104 -13.87 12.16 -20.68
N GLY A 105 -14.71 11.13 -20.80
CA GLY A 105 -16.17 11.28 -20.85
C GLY A 105 -16.73 11.68 -22.22
N GLN A 106 -15.91 11.77 -23.26
CA GLN A 106 -16.39 11.94 -24.63
C GLN A 106 -17.02 10.64 -25.17
N PRO A 107 -18.02 10.73 -26.05
CA PRO A 107 -18.62 9.54 -26.67
C PRO A 107 -17.57 8.66 -27.35
N GLY A 108 -17.54 7.38 -27.00
CA GLY A 108 -16.57 6.41 -27.55
C GLY A 108 -15.25 6.30 -26.78
N THR A 109 -15.08 7.03 -25.68
CA THR A 109 -13.93 6.87 -24.77
C THR A 109 -14.31 6.02 -23.56
N SER A 110 -13.42 5.11 -23.16
CA SER A 110 -13.49 4.32 -21.92
C SER A 110 -12.62 4.90 -20.80
N LEU A 111 -12.12 6.12 -21.00
CA LEU A 111 -11.22 6.76 -20.06
C LEU A 111 -11.98 7.30 -18.86
N GLU A 112 -11.46 7.01 -17.68
CA GLU A 112 -12.00 7.42 -16.38
C GLU A 112 -10.90 8.04 -15.53
N LEU A 113 -11.21 9.15 -14.86
CA LEU A 113 -10.28 9.86 -13.99
C LEU A 113 -10.61 9.59 -12.51
N TYR A 114 -9.61 9.14 -11.76
CA TYR A 114 -9.73 8.77 -10.36
C TYR A 114 -8.79 9.60 -9.48
N ASP A 115 -9.31 10.13 -8.37
CA ASP A 115 -8.51 10.80 -7.35
C ASP A 115 -8.43 9.92 -6.09
N SER A 116 -7.19 9.61 -5.69
CA SER A 116 -6.92 8.85 -4.47
C SER A 116 -7.39 9.52 -3.18
N GLY A 117 -7.51 10.85 -3.16
CA GLY A 117 -8.05 11.61 -2.03
C GLY A 117 -9.51 11.27 -1.77
N ASP A 118 -10.31 11.22 -2.84
CA ASP A 118 -11.74 10.91 -2.79
C ASP A 118 -11.98 9.45 -2.37
N LEU A 119 -11.16 8.53 -2.90
CA LEU A 119 -11.19 7.11 -2.50
C LEU A 119 -10.85 6.92 -1.02
N ARG A 120 -9.88 7.67 -0.49
CA ARG A 120 -9.51 7.62 0.93
C ARG A 120 -10.63 8.15 1.82
N ALA A 121 -11.29 9.24 1.42
CA ALA A 121 -12.43 9.80 2.13
C ALA A 121 -13.60 8.81 2.17
N ALA A 122 -13.98 8.24 1.03
CA ALA A 122 -15.04 7.24 0.91
C ALA A 122 -14.76 6.00 1.79
N ARG A 123 -13.53 5.47 1.76
CA ARG A 123 -13.14 4.31 2.60
C ARG A 123 -13.23 4.63 4.10
N THR A 124 -12.84 5.84 4.49
CA THR A 124 -12.92 6.30 5.89
C THR A 124 -14.38 6.42 6.33
N GLN A 125 -15.25 6.97 5.49
CA GLN A 125 -16.68 7.07 5.75
C GLN A 125 -17.34 5.69 5.87
N ALA A 126 -17.02 4.75 4.97
CA ALA A 126 -17.51 3.38 5.02
C ALA A 126 -17.10 2.66 6.32
N LYS A 127 -15.83 2.80 6.75
CA LYS A 127 -15.36 2.25 8.03
C LYS A 127 -16.11 2.83 9.23
N ARG A 128 -16.37 4.15 9.24
CA ARG A 128 -17.15 4.81 10.30
C ARG A 128 -18.60 4.32 10.32
N ALA A 129 -19.21 4.14 9.16
CA ALA A 129 -20.58 3.60 9.06
C ALA A 129 -20.67 2.14 9.54
N ALA A 130 -19.68 1.30 9.19
CA ALA A 130 -19.60 -0.07 9.67
C ALA A 130 -19.40 -0.15 11.20
N ALA A 131 -18.53 0.69 11.77
CA ALA A 131 -18.32 0.77 13.22
C ALA A 131 -19.58 1.18 13.99
N ARG A 132 -20.40 2.09 13.42
CA ARG A 132 -21.68 2.49 14.00
C ARG A 132 -22.77 1.42 13.93
N ARG A 133 -22.67 0.50 12.97
CA ARG A 133 -23.61 -0.63 12.78
C ARG A 133 -23.18 -1.89 13.53
N ALA A 134 -21.97 -1.94 14.08
CA ALA A 134 -21.52 -3.08 14.86
C ALA A 134 -22.35 -3.17 16.16
N PRO A 135 -23.04 -4.30 16.43
CA PRO A 135 -23.80 -4.45 17.67
C PRO A 135 -22.85 -4.40 18.87
N SER A 136 -23.20 -3.58 19.87
CA SER A 136 -22.53 -3.51 21.16
C SER A 136 -22.75 -4.80 21.95
N GLY A 137 -22.03 -5.86 21.60
CA GLY A 137 -22.31 -7.21 22.12
C GLY A 137 -21.07 -8.08 22.19
N ALA A 138 -19.99 -7.60 22.78
CA ALA A 138 -18.91 -8.46 23.23
C ALA A 138 -19.16 -8.88 24.68
N THR A 139 -20.11 -9.79 24.89
CA THR A 139 -20.13 -10.60 26.11
C THR A 139 -18.88 -11.46 26.07
N ARG A 140 -17.84 -11.09 26.82
CA ARG A 140 -16.66 -11.93 27.04
C ARG A 140 -17.12 -13.16 27.80
N LEU A 141 -17.27 -14.29 27.10
CA LEU A 141 -17.32 -15.59 27.76
C LEU A 141 -15.92 -15.86 28.33
N SER A 142 -15.79 -15.67 29.64
CA SER A 142 -14.66 -16.16 30.42
C SER A 142 -14.64 -17.68 30.37
N ALA A 143 -13.75 -18.24 29.57
CA ALA A 143 -13.37 -19.65 29.69
C ALA A 143 -12.31 -19.77 30.78
N SER A 144 -12.75 -20.22 31.96
CA SER A 144 -11.87 -20.83 32.96
C SER A 144 -11.70 -22.30 32.57
N PHE A 145 -10.46 -22.73 32.35
CA PHE A 145 -10.01 -24.11 32.48
C PHE A 145 -8.57 -24.10 32.96
#